data_AF-A0A428X9Z3-F1
#
_entry.id   AF-A0A428X9Z3-F1
#
_cell.length_a   1.000
_cell.length_b   1.000
_cell.length_c   1.000
_cell.angle_alpha   90.00
_cell.angle_beta   90.00
_cell.angle_gamma   90.00
#
_symmetry.space_group_name_H-M   'P 1'
#
loop_
_entity.id
_entity.type
_entity.pdbx_description
1 polymer ?
#
loop_
_entity_poly.entity_id
_entity_poly.type
_entity_poly.pdbx_seq_one_letter_code
_entity_poly.pdbx_strand_id
1 'polypeptide(L)' 'MTGAVRQDGTPIEVLLVEDDPGDVLMTQEAFEEHKVRNRLTVVSDGAEA' A
#
# COMPACT_ATOMS: atom_id res chain seq x y z
N MET A 1 9.22 3.14 -35.00
CA MET A 1 8.39 3.41 -33.80
C MET A 1 8.07 2.07 -33.17
N THR A 2 8.47 1.83 -31.92
CA THR A 2 7.68 1.17 -30.87
C THR A 2 8.34 1.57 -29.55
N GLY A 3 7.58 2.30 -28.74
CA GLY A 3 8.08 2.99 -27.55
C GLY A 3 8.54 2.02 -26.47
N ALA A 4 9.73 2.28 -25.91
CA ALA A 4 10.08 1.76 -24.61
C ALA A 4 9.03 2.25 -23.61
N VAL A 5 8.30 1.32 -22.99
CA VAL A 5 7.49 1.64 -21.81
C VAL A 5 8.49 2.16 -20.78
N ARG A 6 8.47 3.46 -20.54
CA ARG A 6 9.16 4.02 -19.39
C ARG A 6 8.49 3.39 -18.17
N GLN A 7 9.27 2.68 -17.35
CA GLN A 7 8.81 2.33 -16.01
C GLN A 7 8.82 3.61 -15.17
N ASP A 8 7.90 4.52 -15.49
CA ASP A 8 7.61 5.66 -14.64
C ASP A 8 6.89 5.06 -13.43
N GLY A 9 7.61 4.98 -12.31
CA GLY A 9 7.16 4.39 -11.05
C GLY A 9 5.98 5.15 -10.47
N THR A 10 4.81 4.92 -11.05
CA THR A 10 3.55 5.50 -10.61
C THR A 10 3.22 4.88 -9.26
N PRO A 11 3.09 5.69 -8.18
CA PRO A 11 2.59 5.21 -6.91
C PRO A 11 1.30 4.41 -7.08
N ILE A 12 1.23 3.23 -6.45
CA ILE A 12 -0.05 2.51 -6.32
C ILE A 12 -0.69 2.83 -4.98
N GLU A 13 -2.01 2.79 -4.92
CA GLU A 13 -2.79 2.87 -3.68
C GLU A 13 -3.09 1.46 -3.19
N VAL A 14 -2.83 1.21 -1.91
CA VAL A 14 -2.99 -0.07 -1.25
C VAL A 14 -3.99 0.10 -0.12
N LEU A 15 -5.00 -0.75 -0.09
CA LEU A 15 -5.97 -0.85 1.00
C LEU A 15 -5.66 -2.10 1.83
N LEU A 16 -5.36 -1.89 3.11
CA LEU A 16 -5.25 -2.94 4.11
C LEU A 16 -6.56 -3.03 4.89
N VAL A 17 -7.15 -4.21 4.92
CA VAL A 17 -8.31 -4.52 5.77
C VAL A 17 -7.78 -5.38 6.91
N GLU A 18 -7.60 -4.79 8.10
CA GLU A 18 -7.26 -5.55 9.31
C GLU A 18 -7.88 -4.94 10.57
N ASP A 19 -8.47 -5.81 11.39
CA ASP A 19 -9.11 -5.46 12.66
C ASP A 19 -8.18 -5.59 13.87
N ASP A 20 -7.09 -6.37 13.76
CA ASP A 20 -6.07 -6.46 14.80
C ASP A 20 -5.08 -5.27 14.75
N PRO A 21 -4.97 -4.46 15.82
CA PRO A 21 -4.09 -3.29 15.84
C PRO A 21 -2.60 -3.65 15.81
N GLY A 22 -2.22 -4.86 16.24
CA GLY A 22 -0.86 -5.37 16.15
C GLY A 22 -0.47 -5.66 14.71
N ASP A 23 -1.32 -6.37 13.97
CA ASP A 23 -1.10 -6.70 12.56
C ASP A 23 -1.09 -5.45 11.66
N VAL A 24 -1.95 -4.46 11.97
CA VAL A 24 -1.91 -3.14 11.33
C VAL A 24 -0.55 -2.46 11.53
N LEU A 25 -0.05 -2.42 12.77
CA LEU A 25 1.21 -1.78 13.09
C LEU A 25 2.38 -2.46 12.36
N MET A 26 2.45 -3.79 12.43
CA MET A 26 3.50 -4.56 11.76
C MET A 26 3.50 -4.34 10.24
N THR A 27 2.31 -4.25 9.63
CA THR A 27 2.19 -4.01 8.19
C THR A 27 2.57 -2.57 7.81
N GLN A 28 2.17 -1.58 8.61
CA GLN A 28 2.57 -0.19 8.39
C GLN A 28 4.09 -0.01 8.46
N GLU A 29 4.73 -0.58 9.48
CA GLU A 29 6.20 -0.55 9.62
C GLU A 29 6.91 -1.16 8.41
N ALA A 30 6.43 -2.31 7.92
CA ALA A 30 6.97 -2.94 6.71
C ALA A 30 6.82 -2.06 5.45
N PHE A 31 5.70 -1.34 5.31
CA PHE A 31 5.49 -0.41 4.20
C PHE A 31 6.42 0.81 4.26
N GLU A 32 6.69 1.32 5.46
CA GLU A 32 7.60 2.45 5.69
C GLU A 32 9.07 2.08 5.42
N GLU A 33 9.52 0.91 5.88
CA GLU A 33 10.90 0.45 5.72
C GLU A 33 11.31 0.25 4.26
N HIS A 34 10.38 -0.18 3.41
CA HIS A 34 10.66 -0.47 2.01
C HIS A 34 10.67 0.77 1.09
N LYS A 35 10.51 1.99 1.63
CA LYS A 35 10.50 3.27 0.88
C LYS A 35 9.57 3.23 -0.33
N VAL A 36 8.51 2.44 -0.23
CA VAL A 36 7.55 2.28 -1.31
C VAL A 36 6.78 3.59 -1.36
N ARG A 37 6.78 4.28 -2.51
CA ARG A 37 6.00 5.53 -2.66
C ARG A 37 4.49 5.28 -2.72
N ASN A 38 4.03 4.11 -2.29
CA ASN A 38 2.64 3.71 -2.32
C ASN A 38 1.91 4.31 -1.14
N ARG A 39 0.64 4.66 -1.35
CA ARG A 39 -0.23 5.11 -0.28
C ARG A 39 -0.87 3.88 0.36
N LEU A 40 -0.70 3.71 1.67
CA LEU A 40 -1.39 2.67 2.44
C LEU A 40 -2.58 3.30 3.18
N THR A 41 -3.78 2.80 2.92
CA THR A 41 -5.01 3.11 3.66
C THR A 41 -5.40 1.89 4.48
N VAL A 42 -5.74 2.06 5.75
CA VAL A 42 -6.16 0.96 6.63
C VAL A 42 -7.64 1.12 6.98
N VAL A 43 -8.38 0.03 6.89
CA VAL A 43 -9.76 -0.09 7.36
C VAL A 43 -9.87 -1.30 8.28
N SER A 44 -10.72 -1.22 9.30
CA SER A 44 -10.94 -2.31 10.27
C SER A 44 -12.01 -3.31 9.83
N ASP A 45 -12.82 -2.96 8.83
CA ASP A 45 -13.85 -3.84 8.27
C ASP A 45 -13.89 -3.63 6.74
N GLY A 46 -14.00 -4.72 5.99
CA GLY A 46 -14.14 -4.67 4.53
C GLY A 46 -15.46 -4.06 4.06
N ALA A 47 -16.44 -3.89 4.94
CA ALA A 47 -17.66 -3.13 4.64
C ALA A 47 -17.44 -1.60 4.63
N GLU A 48 -16.36 -1.11 5.22
CA GLU A 48 -16.00 0.32 5.30
C GLU A 48 -14.99 0.75 4.21
N ALA A 49 -14.61 -0.19 3.33
CA ALA A 49 -13.69 -0.03 2.20
C ALA A 49 -14.24 0.82 1.04
#